data_AF-A0A7L2UI34-F1
#
_entry.id   AF-A0A7L2UI34-F1
#
_cell.length_a   1.000
_cell.length_b   1.000
_cell.length_c   1.000
_cell.angle_alpha   90.00
_cell.angle_beta   90.00
_cell.angle_gamma   90.00
#
_symmetry.space_group_name_H-M   'P 1'
#
loop_
_entity.id
_entity.type
_entity.pdbx_description
1 polymer ?
#
loop_
_entity_poly.entity_id
_entity_poly.type
_entity_poly.pdbx_seq_one_letter_code
_entity_poly.pdbx_strand_id
1 'polypeptide(L)'
;SITSSPTSVTTSGTTPTASFTTTSGTTSSNFTAITATTTSTTSEIVSSGSTSTSGLTTTSSAPGQSWLFCNCTKAICIEDNKIQLFPIICNPPPKPTCANGLSPVQVIDKDNCCWHWECDCYCTGWGDPHYMTFDGLYYSYQGNCTYVLVEEVDKTVDNFGVYIDNYHCDTRDVVSCPRTLIVRHETQEVRIATVKPNALQVEVTVNKQAVALPYKKFGLSIYESGINRVVEIPELKMNVTYNGLSFSIRMAYSRFGNNTHGQCGTCNNNTADDCMLPNGKIAENCETMADHWQVVDPSKPQCSPGLIPTKAPSTTPKQPCKESSLCELLLGSVFKPCHDFVRPEKYYAACLFDSCALPNLDLECSSLQIYATTCADQSVCIDWRSHTNGVCSYKCPSDKEYRACGPIKEVTCKSSQQNETSTKQVEGCFCPNGTMLYDSGVDVCVKTCGCVGVDKIPREFGEKFTVDCQDCICLEGGNGIVCGPHECAKQHKTSCDGEGFYEVNEVNSEDSCCPIVTCKCNASLCTTKAPKCTLGFEVHSHIPTGQCCPVYQC
;
A
#
# COMPACT_ATOMS: atom_id res chain seq x y z
N SER A 1 -49.04 59.09 6.57
CA SER A 1 -48.54 60.43 6.87
C SER A 1 -47.05 60.50 6.57
N ILE A 2 -46.74 61.11 5.42
CA ILE A 2 -45.53 61.87 5.03
C ILE A 2 -44.14 61.19 5.26
N THR A 3 -43.59 60.48 4.27
CA THR A 3 -42.61 60.89 3.24
C THR A 3 -41.26 61.45 3.73
N SER A 4 -40.16 60.76 3.40
CA SER A 4 -38.95 61.37 2.81
C SER A 4 -37.99 60.31 2.26
N SER A 5 -37.70 60.41 0.97
CA SER A 5 -36.59 59.78 0.25
C SER A 5 -35.32 60.64 0.40
N PRO A 6 -34.13 60.07 0.12
CA PRO A 6 -33.38 60.56 -1.05
C PRO A 6 -32.65 59.42 -1.80
N THR A 7 -32.80 59.32 -3.13
CA THR A 7 -31.96 59.91 -4.20
C THR A 7 -30.66 59.14 -4.46
N SER A 8 -30.65 58.49 -5.62
CA SER A 8 -29.54 57.83 -6.29
C SER A 8 -28.52 58.83 -6.83
N VAL A 9 -27.23 58.53 -6.62
CA VAL A 9 -26.10 59.21 -7.26
C VAL A 9 -25.30 58.18 -8.05
N THR A 10 -25.31 58.35 -9.37
CA THR A 10 -24.52 57.61 -10.35
C THR A 10 -23.16 58.27 -10.45
N THR A 11 -22.08 57.58 -10.10
CA THR A 11 -20.71 58.00 -10.40
C THR A 11 -20.05 57.00 -11.34
N SER A 12 -19.92 57.42 -12.59
CA SER A 12 -19.10 56.77 -13.61
C SER A 12 -17.62 56.97 -13.28
N GLY A 13 -16.94 55.90 -12.88
CA GLY A 13 -15.49 55.86 -12.68
C GLY A 13 -14.84 55.08 -13.81
N THR A 14 -14.19 55.80 -14.73
CA THR A 14 -13.25 55.28 -15.72
C THR A 14 -11.98 54.76 -15.02
N THR A 15 -11.71 53.47 -15.13
CA THR A 15 -10.45 52.86 -14.64
C THR A 15 -9.42 52.83 -15.78
N PRO A 16 -8.17 53.30 -15.56
CA PRO A 16 -7.12 53.28 -16.56
C PRO A 16 -6.59 51.86 -16.80
N THR A 17 -6.51 51.47 -18.07
CA THR A 17 -5.86 50.25 -18.56
C THR A 17 -4.35 50.35 -18.34
N ALA A 18 -3.82 49.64 -17.34
CA ALA A 18 -2.39 49.41 -17.20
C ALA A 18 -2.00 48.21 -18.07
N SER A 19 -1.18 48.48 -19.08
CA SER A 19 -0.56 47.49 -19.95
C SER A 19 0.51 46.72 -19.18
N PHE A 20 0.27 45.44 -18.89
CA PHE A 20 1.32 44.55 -18.41
C PHE A 20 1.89 43.77 -19.60
N THR A 21 3.11 44.15 -19.98
CA THR A 21 3.97 43.46 -20.93
C THR A 21 4.44 42.15 -20.30
N THR A 22 3.90 41.01 -20.74
CA THR A 22 4.47 39.70 -20.43
C THR A 22 5.63 39.42 -21.39
N THR A 23 6.85 39.58 -20.89
CA THR A 23 8.05 38.97 -21.48
C THR A 23 7.96 37.45 -21.34
N SER A 24 7.57 36.77 -22.41
CA SER A 24 7.73 35.31 -22.55
C SER A 24 9.22 34.98 -22.67
N GLY A 25 9.81 34.47 -21.59
CA GLY A 25 11.08 33.78 -21.65
C GLY A 25 10.90 32.45 -22.38
N THR A 26 11.40 32.36 -23.60
CA THR A 26 11.51 31.12 -24.38
C THR A 26 12.63 30.26 -23.80
N THR A 27 12.28 29.19 -23.07
CA THR A 27 13.16 28.03 -22.91
C THR A 27 13.00 27.15 -24.14
N SER A 28 13.99 27.21 -25.03
CA SER A 28 14.10 26.36 -26.20
C SER A 28 14.39 24.91 -25.79
N SER A 29 13.39 24.04 -25.82
CA SER A 29 13.61 22.61 -25.98
C SER A 29 13.67 22.29 -27.47
N ASN A 30 14.88 22.02 -27.96
CA ASN A 30 15.11 21.57 -29.33
C ASN A 30 14.46 20.19 -29.52
N PHE A 31 13.33 20.15 -30.23
CA PHE A 31 12.84 18.92 -30.85
C PHE A 31 12.84 19.10 -32.35
N THR A 32 13.62 18.25 -33.02
CA THR A 32 13.75 18.19 -34.47
C THR A 32 12.40 17.81 -35.06
N ALA A 33 11.73 18.76 -35.71
CA ALA A 33 10.58 18.46 -36.54
C ALA A 33 11.05 17.63 -37.74
N ILE A 34 10.75 16.32 -37.74
CA ILE A 34 10.92 15.51 -38.94
C ILE A 34 9.74 15.84 -39.86
N THR A 35 9.96 16.76 -40.80
CA THR A 35 9.07 16.94 -41.94
C THR A 35 9.17 15.69 -42.81
N ALA A 36 8.25 14.75 -42.63
CA ALA A 36 8.18 13.55 -43.48
C ALA A 36 7.60 13.96 -44.84
N THR A 37 8.47 14.11 -45.83
CA THR A 37 8.10 14.20 -47.24
C THR A 37 7.40 12.89 -47.63
N THR A 38 6.15 12.97 -48.05
CA THR A 38 5.37 11.83 -48.53
C THR A 38 6.02 11.24 -49.78
N THR A 39 6.68 10.10 -49.63
CA THR A 39 7.07 9.23 -50.73
C THR A 39 6.31 7.91 -50.59
N SER A 40 5.35 7.68 -51.48
CA SER A 40 4.68 6.40 -51.62
C SER A 40 5.63 5.42 -52.31
N THR A 41 6.36 4.61 -51.54
CA THR A 41 7.17 3.53 -52.09
C THR A 41 6.31 2.29 -52.33
N THR A 42 6.14 1.93 -53.60
CA THR A 42 5.65 0.62 -54.02
C THR A 42 6.86 -0.31 -54.05
N SER A 43 6.96 -1.23 -53.10
CA SER A 43 8.03 -2.25 -53.11
C SER A 43 7.48 -3.52 -53.76
N GLU A 44 7.96 -3.84 -54.97
CA GLU A 44 7.77 -5.17 -55.56
C GLU A 44 8.72 -6.15 -54.85
N ILE A 45 8.17 -7.19 -54.23
CA ILE A 45 8.96 -8.31 -53.73
C ILE A 45 9.35 -9.16 -54.94
N VAL A 46 10.56 -8.96 -55.45
CA VAL A 46 11.18 -9.87 -56.40
C VAL A 46 11.61 -11.13 -55.65
N SER A 47 11.04 -12.26 -56.05
CA SER A 47 11.39 -13.59 -55.55
C SER A 47 12.82 -13.95 -55.96
N SER A 48 13.74 -14.00 -55.00
CA SER A 48 14.96 -14.81 -55.09
C SER A 48 15.64 -14.95 -53.74
N GLY A 49 15.85 -16.21 -53.31
CA GLY A 49 16.85 -16.57 -52.31
C GLY A 49 16.29 -16.94 -50.94
N SER A 50 16.18 -18.23 -50.68
CA SER A 50 15.84 -18.87 -49.41
C SER A 50 16.70 -18.42 -48.23
N THR A 51 16.07 -17.94 -47.14
CA THR A 51 16.49 -18.29 -45.78
C THR A 51 15.28 -18.25 -44.85
N SER A 52 15.13 -19.32 -44.09
CA SER A 52 13.98 -19.68 -43.26
C SER A 52 13.83 -18.82 -42.00
N THR A 53 12.66 -18.22 -41.82
CA THR A 53 12.05 -18.00 -40.50
C THR A 53 10.58 -18.39 -40.57
N SER A 54 10.24 -19.42 -39.80
CA SER A 54 8.92 -20.05 -39.73
C SER A 54 7.83 -19.10 -39.24
N GLY A 55 6.65 -19.19 -39.86
CA GLY A 55 5.39 -18.79 -39.24
C GLY A 55 4.57 -17.72 -39.96
N LEU A 56 4.38 -17.81 -41.28
CA LEU A 56 3.20 -17.21 -41.91
C LEU A 56 2.65 -18.20 -42.93
N THR A 57 1.56 -18.88 -42.57
CA THR A 57 0.73 -19.60 -43.53
C THR A 57 0.24 -18.61 -44.58
N THR A 58 0.63 -18.81 -45.82
CA THR A 58 0.13 -18.11 -47.01
C THR A 58 -1.35 -18.43 -47.21
N THR A 59 -2.23 -17.68 -46.54
CA THR A 59 -3.60 -17.49 -46.97
C THR A 59 -3.60 -16.33 -47.96
N SER A 60 -4.11 -16.55 -49.18
CA SER A 60 -4.35 -15.48 -50.14
C SER A 60 -5.21 -14.40 -49.46
N SER A 61 -4.61 -13.25 -49.15
CA SER A 61 -5.33 -12.17 -48.47
C SER A 61 -6.30 -11.55 -49.48
N ALA A 62 -7.60 -11.58 -49.18
CA ALA A 62 -8.60 -11.05 -50.10
C ALA A 62 -8.40 -9.53 -50.29
N PRO A 63 -8.62 -8.98 -51.50
CA PRO A 63 -8.63 -7.55 -51.73
C PRO A 63 -9.53 -6.81 -50.72
N GLY A 64 -9.00 -5.76 -50.09
CA GLY A 64 -9.64 -4.97 -49.03
C GLY A 64 -9.30 -5.39 -47.60
N GLN A 65 -8.64 -6.54 -47.39
CA GLN A 65 -8.22 -6.95 -46.04
C GLN A 65 -7.11 -6.03 -45.51
N SER A 66 -7.25 -5.56 -44.27
CA SER A 66 -6.26 -4.69 -43.62
C SER A 66 -5.81 -5.23 -42.27
N TRP A 67 -4.53 -5.05 -41.94
CA TRP A 67 -3.94 -5.46 -40.67
C TRP A 67 -2.80 -4.52 -40.27
N LEU A 68 -2.38 -4.58 -39.01
CA LEU A 68 -1.19 -3.85 -38.54
C LEU A 68 0.06 -4.63 -38.97
N PHE A 69 0.96 -3.96 -39.69
CA PHE A 69 2.11 -4.59 -40.35
C PHE A 69 3.39 -4.52 -39.50
N CYS A 70 3.54 -3.48 -38.66
CA CYS A 70 4.51 -3.23 -37.57
C CYS A 70 4.68 -1.71 -37.40
N ASN A 71 5.33 -1.24 -36.32
CA ASN A 71 5.70 0.19 -36.12
C ASN A 71 4.60 1.18 -36.53
N CYS A 72 3.38 1.02 -35.99
CA CYS A 72 2.26 1.92 -36.31
C CYS A 72 1.92 2.01 -37.81
N THR A 73 2.16 0.96 -38.59
CA THR A 73 1.90 0.95 -40.03
C THR A 73 0.77 -0.03 -40.34
N LYS A 74 -0.25 0.44 -41.03
CA LYS A 74 -1.37 -0.36 -41.51
C LYS A 74 -1.09 -0.87 -42.92
N ALA A 75 -1.16 -2.19 -43.12
CA ALA A 75 -1.15 -2.82 -44.42
C ALA A 75 -2.59 -3.02 -44.92
N ILE A 76 -2.80 -2.79 -46.22
CA ILE A 76 -4.05 -3.08 -46.92
C ILE A 76 -3.72 -3.89 -48.17
N CYS A 77 -4.35 -5.06 -48.33
CA CYS A 77 -4.30 -5.82 -49.58
C CYS A 77 -5.20 -5.13 -50.62
N ILE A 78 -4.66 -4.71 -51.75
CA ILE A 78 -5.43 -3.99 -52.79
C ILE A 78 -5.81 -4.92 -53.94
N GLU A 79 -4.92 -5.84 -54.31
CA GLU A 79 -5.12 -6.88 -55.32
C GLU A 79 -4.38 -8.14 -54.86
N ASP A 80 -4.68 -9.32 -55.42
CA ASP A 80 -4.01 -10.59 -55.07
C ASP A 80 -2.48 -10.41 -55.01
N ASN A 81 -1.92 -10.44 -53.79
CA ASN A 81 -0.51 -10.25 -53.43
C ASN A 81 0.08 -8.82 -53.53
N LYS A 82 -0.72 -7.76 -53.69
CA LYS A 82 -0.26 -6.36 -53.57
C LYS A 82 -0.69 -5.73 -52.25
N ILE A 83 0.29 -5.40 -51.41
CA ILE A 83 0.08 -4.76 -50.10
C ILE A 83 0.49 -3.29 -50.20
N GLN A 84 -0.40 -2.38 -49.79
CA GLN A 84 -0.07 -0.97 -49.58
C GLN A 84 0.07 -0.67 -48.09
N LEU A 85 1.11 0.06 -47.73
CA LEU A 85 1.43 0.45 -46.37
C LEU A 85 1.07 1.92 -46.12
N PHE A 86 0.44 2.19 -44.99
CA PHE A 86 0.08 3.53 -44.55
C PHE A 86 0.54 3.74 -43.10
N PRO A 87 1.31 4.80 -42.79
CA PRO A 87 1.62 5.14 -41.40
C PRO A 87 0.33 5.60 -40.70
N ILE A 88 0.10 5.11 -39.49
CA ILE A 88 -0.97 5.60 -38.62
C ILE A 88 -0.54 6.96 -38.07
N ILE A 89 -1.37 7.97 -38.31
CA ILE A 89 -1.16 9.33 -37.79
C ILE A 89 -2.08 9.51 -36.59
N CYS A 90 -1.49 9.69 -35.41
CA CYS A 90 -2.24 9.86 -34.17
C CYS A 90 -2.59 11.34 -33.95
N ASN A 91 -3.89 11.62 -33.86
CA ASN A 91 -4.41 12.95 -33.53
C ASN A 91 -5.19 12.85 -32.22
N PRO A 92 -4.52 12.88 -31.05
CA PRO A 92 -5.18 12.76 -29.76
C PRO A 92 -6.17 13.91 -29.55
N PRO A 93 -7.32 13.66 -28.90
CA PRO A 93 -8.28 14.72 -28.59
C PRO A 93 -7.67 15.76 -27.65
N PRO A 94 -8.24 16.98 -27.58
CA PRO A 94 -7.84 17.98 -26.58
C PRO A 94 -7.92 17.42 -25.16
N LYS A 95 -7.00 17.83 -24.29
CA LYS A 95 -6.97 17.43 -22.88
C LYS A 95 -8.29 17.84 -22.19
N PRO A 96 -9.08 16.91 -21.64
CA PRO A 96 -10.35 17.23 -21.01
C PRO A 96 -10.14 17.85 -19.62
N THR A 97 -11.21 18.42 -19.07
CA THR A 97 -11.28 18.78 -17.65
C THR A 97 -12.06 17.70 -16.92
N CYS A 98 -11.44 17.07 -15.92
CA CYS A 98 -12.11 16.05 -15.12
C CYS A 98 -12.98 16.70 -14.04
N ALA A 99 -14.17 16.13 -13.80
CA ALA A 99 -15.13 16.58 -12.81
C ALA A 99 -14.55 16.51 -11.39
N ASN A 100 -13.71 15.50 -11.12
CA ASN A 100 -12.98 15.35 -9.87
C ASN A 100 -11.84 16.36 -9.67
N GLY A 101 -11.55 17.18 -10.69
CA GLY A 101 -10.53 18.22 -10.65
C GLY A 101 -9.09 17.71 -10.82
N LEU A 102 -8.87 16.40 -10.92
CA LEU A 102 -7.55 15.81 -11.13
C LEU A 102 -7.09 15.93 -12.58
N SER A 103 -5.78 15.79 -12.80
CA SER A 103 -5.23 15.76 -14.16
C SER A 103 -5.65 14.48 -14.91
N PRO A 104 -6.16 14.60 -16.16
CA PRO A 104 -6.34 13.46 -17.04
C PRO A 104 -5.05 12.67 -17.25
N VAL A 105 -5.19 11.36 -17.47
CA VAL A 105 -4.09 10.44 -17.76
C VAL A 105 -4.01 10.13 -19.25
N GLN A 106 -2.81 9.83 -19.74
CA GLN A 106 -2.61 9.35 -21.11
C GLN A 106 -2.82 7.84 -21.15
N VAL A 107 -3.67 7.37 -22.06
CA VAL A 107 -3.98 5.95 -22.26
C VAL A 107 -3.64 5.58 -23.69
N ILE A 108 -2.87 4.52 -23.85
CA ILE A 108 -2.54 3.94 -25.16
C ILE A 108 -3.78 3.20 -25.69
N ASP A 109 -4.10 3.44 -26.96
CA ASP A 109 -5.22 2.82 -27.66
C ASP A 109 -4.99 1.31 -27.83
N LYS A 110 -6.07 0.57 -28.10
CA LYS A 110 -6.04 -0.90 -28.26
C LYS A 110 -5.10 -1.38 -29.38
N ASP A 111 -4.77 -0.52 -30.33
CA ASP A 111 -3.83 -0.81 -31.41
C ASP A 111 -2.35 -0.69 -31.00
N ASN A 112 -2.07 -0.29 -29.75
CA ASN A 112 -0.74 0.00 -29.21
C ASN A 112 0.05 1.03 -30.02
N CYS A 113 -0.65 1.90 -30.75
CA CYS A 113 -0.05 2.86 -31.65
C CYS A 113 -0.39 4.30 -31.26
N CYS A 114 -1.67 4.58 -31.08
CA CYS A 114 -2.14 5.90 -30.69
C CYS A 114 -2.44 5.99 -29.21
N TRP A 115 -2.78 7.19 -28.75
CA TRP A 115 -3.12 7.47 -27.37
C TRP A 115 -4.17 8.57 -27.30
N HIS A 116 -4.90 8.60 -26.19
CA HIS A 116 -5.84 9.67 -25.87
C HIS A 116 -5.83 9.98 -24.38
N TRP A 117 -6.56 11.03 -23.98
CA TRP A 117 -6.72 11.41 -22.58
C TRP A 117 -7.97 10.78 -21.98
N GLU A 118 -7.83 10.16 -20.81
CA GLU A 118 -8.96 9.70 -19.98
C GLU A 118 -8.95 10.39 -18.62
N CYS A 119 -10.13 10.61 -18.06
CA CYS A 119 -10.28 10.94 -16.65
C CYS A 119 -10.40 9.64 -15.87
N ASP A 120 -9.36 9.29 -15.10
CA ASP A 120 -9.40 8.11 -14.24
C ASP A 120 -10.44 8.27 -13.13
N CYS A 121 -11.00 7.15 -12.69
CA CYS A 121 -11.87 7.07 -11.53
C CYS A 121 -11.00 7.08 -10.26
N TYR A 122 -11.15 8.10 -9.40
CA TYR A 122 -10.45 8.15 -8.12
C TYR A 122 -11.40 8.47 -6.96
N CYS A 123 -11.68 7.46 -6.13
CA CYS A 123 -12.52 7.58 -4.95
C CYS A 123 -11.66 7.53 -3.69
N THR A 124 -11.97 8.34 -2.69
CA THR A 124 -11.25 8.36 -1.41
C THR A 124 -12.22 8.46 -0.24
N GLY A 125 -11.85 7.87 0.89
CA GLY A 125 -12.51 8.13 2.16
C GLY A 125 -11.50 8.24 3.29
N TRP A 126 -11.75 9.10 4.27
CA TRP A 126 -10.83 9.36 5.39
C TRP A 126 -11.57 9.83 6.62
N GLY A 127 -11.01 9.52 7.80
CA GLY A 127 -11.61 9.82 9.11
C GLY A 127 -12.84 8.96 9.42
N ASP A 128 -13.70 8.75 8.41
CA ASP A 128 -15.12 8.42 8.47
C ASP A 128 -15.83 9.47 9.37
N PRO A 129 -16.54 10.43 8.75
CA PRO A 129 -17.51 10.13 7.72
C PRO A 129 -17.19 10.61 6.30
N HIS A 130 -15.98 11.07 5.97
CA HIS A 130 -15.74 11.81 4.72
C HIS A 130 -15.48 10.90 3.50
N TYR A 131 -16.23 11.15 2.42
CA TYR A 131 -16.09 10.46 1.14
C TYR A 131 -15.94 11.46 -0.01
N MET A 132 -15.16 11.07 -1.02
CA MET A 132 -15.09 11.71 -2.33
C MET A 132 -15.35 10.62 -3.39
N THR A 133 -16.41 10.80 -4.19
CA THR A 133 -16.77 9.87 -5.28
C THR A 133 -15.73 9.92 -6.42
N PHE A 134 -15.83 8.98 -7.37
CA PHE A 134 -14.93 8.92 -8.53
C PHE A 134 -14.93 10.21 -9.35
N ASP A 135 -16.08 10.87 -9.45
CA ASP A 135 -16.28 12.12 -10.19
C ASP A 135 -16.13 13.38 -9.31
N GLY A 136 -15.80 13.19 -8.02
CA GLY A 136 -15.40 14.25 -7.11
C GLY A 136 -16.53 14.90 -6.32
N LEU A 137 -17.70 14.26 -6.20
CA LEU A 137 -18.71 14.69 -5.25
C LEU A 137 -18.25 14.38 -3.82
N TYR A 138 -18.30 15.39 -2.94
CA TYR A 138 -17.96 15.24 -1.53
C TYR A 138 -19.24 15.15 -0.70
N TYR A 139 -19.27 14.18 0.22
CA TYR A 139 -20.35 14.01 1.18
C TYR A 139 -19.83 13.36 2.47
N SER A 140 -20.63 13.42 3.53
CA SER A 140 -20.29 12.81 4.81
C SER A 140 -21.34 11.78 5.23
N TYR A 141 -20.95 10.55 5.53
CA TYR A 141 -21.87 9.51 6.01
C TYR A 141 -21.35 8.76 7.24
N GLN A 142 -22.19 8.61 8.28
CA GLN A 142 -21.81 8.05 9.61
C GLN A 142 -22.46 6.68 9.84
N GLY A 143 -22.17 5.72 8.96
CA GLY A 143 -22.67 4.35 9.07
C GLY A 143 -21.79 3.45 9.92
N ASN A 144 -22.35 2.48 10.65
CA ASN A 144 -21.59 1.50 11.48
C ASN A 144 -21.67 0.05 10.96
N CYS A 145 -22.16 -0.11 9.74
CA CYS A 145 -22.30 -1.39 9.07
C CYS A 145 -21.15 -1.64 8.09
N THR A 146 -21.24 -2.74 7.34
CA THR A 146 -20.46 -2.93 6.13
C THR A 146 -21.21 -2.32 4.96
N TYR A 147 -20.51 -1.58 4.10
CA TYR A 147 -21.10 -0.91 2.95
C TYR A 147 -20.35 -1.20 1.66
N VAL A 148 -21.08 -1.18 0.54
CA VAL A 148 -20.52 -1.25 -0.82
C VAL A 148 -19.89 0.09 -1.15
N LEU A 149 -18.56 0.10 -1.35
CA LEU A 149 -17.85 1.26 -1.90
C LEU A 149 -18.00 1.27 -3.43
N VAL A 150 -17.68 0.16 -4.08
CA VAL A 150 -17.86 0.01 -5.52
C VAL A 150 -18.15 -1.45 -5.90
N GLU A 151 -19.13 -1.63 -6.77
CA GLU A 151 -19.41 -2.87 -7.52
C GLU A 151 -19.67 -2.50 -9.00
N GLU A 152 -19.60 -3.50 -9.88
CA GLU A 152 -19.98 -3.33 -11.28
C GLU A 152 -21.50 -3.35 -11.45
N VAL A 153 -22.01 -2.44 -12.29
CA VAL A 153 -23.44 -2.45 -12.70
C VAL A 153 -23.70 -3.70 -13.55
N ASP A 154 -22.96 -3.82 -14.64
CA ASP A 154 -22.90 -4.98 -15.51
C ASP A 154 -21.66 -5.79 -15.13
N LYS A 155 -21.87 -6.90 -14.43
CA LYS A 155 -20.80 -7.76 -13.91
C LYS A 155 -19.98 -8.34 -15.07
N THR A 156 -18.73 -7.90 -15.19
CA THR A 156 -17.76 -8.43 -16.16
C THR A 156 -16.66 -9.24 -15.48
N VAL A 157 -16.42 -8.98 -14.20
CA VAL A 157 -15.44 -9.67 -13.36
C VAL A 157 -16.17 -10.50 -12.31
N ASP A 158 -15.78 -11.77 -12.17
CA ASP A 158 -16.41 -12.65 -11.19
C ASP A 158 -16.11 -12.18 -9.75
N ASN A 159 -17.17 -12.13 -8.93
CA ASN A 159 -17.11 -11.75 -7.51
C ASN A 159 -16.26 -10.49 -7.24
N PHE A 160 -16.38 -9.47 -8.08
CA PHE A 160 -15.68 -8.20 -7.90
C PHE A 160 -16.46 -7.24 -7.00
N GLY A 161 -15.74 -6.57 -6.09
CA GLY A 161 -16.28 -5.46 -5.32
C GLY A 161 -15.31 -4.97 -4.24
N VAL A 162 -15.45 -3.70 -3.86
CA VAL A 162 -14.73 -3.11 -2.73
C VAL A 162 -15.74 -2.64 -1.69
N TYR A 163 -15.49 -2.96 -0.43
CA TYR A 163 -16.38 -2.72 0.68
C TYR A 163 -15.61 -2.12 1.86
N ILE A 164 -16.32 -1.40 2.72
CA ILE A 164 -15.79 -0.88 3.97
C ILE A 164 -16.66 -1.34 5.13
N ASP A 165 -16.03 -1.94 6.13
CA ASP A 165 -16.65 -2.23 7.41
C ASP A 165 -16.34 -1.10 8.40
N ASN A 166 -17.38 -0.41 8.88
CA ASN A 166 -17.25 0.68 9.85
C ASN A 166 -17.73 0.25 11.24
N TYR A 167 -17.38 1.04 12.26
CA TYR A 167 -17.87 0.88 13.63
C TYR A 167 -17.94 2.24 14.32
N HIS A 168 -18.73 2.40 15.38
CA HIS A 168 -18.69 3.62 16.18
C HIS A 168 -17.46 3.65 17.07
N CYS A 169 -16.62 4.67 16.91
CA CYS A 169 -15.36 4.84 17.64
C CYS A 169 -15.43 5.85 18.79
N ASP A 170 -16.59 6.49 18.98
CA ASP A 170 -16.87 7.37 20.11
C ASP A 170 -17.95 6.77 21.02
N THR A 171 -17.83 7.05 22.31
CA THR A 171 -18.76 6.61 23.37
C THR A 171 -20.18 7.16 23.23
N ARG A 172 -20.38 8.19 22.39
CA ARG A 172 -21.70 8.78 22.10
C ARG A 172 -22.36 8.15 20.87
N ASP A 173 -21.70 7.21 20.19
CA ASP A 173 -22.13 6.62 18.91
C ASP A 173 -22.44 7.66 17.81
N VAL A 174 -21.75 8.80 17.86
CA VAL A 174 -21.95 9.91 16.89
C VAL A 174 -20.97 9.83 15.72
N VAL A 175 -19.83 9.16 15.87
CA VAL A 175 -18.82 9.10 14.82
C VAL A 175 -18.46 7.66 14.52
N SER A 176 -18.46 7.34 13.24
CA SER A 176 -18.03 6.06 12.72
C SER A 176 -16.55 6.14 12.34
N CYS A 177 -15.82 5.05 12.46
CA CYS A 177 -14.45 4.92 12.02
C CYS A 177 -14.32 3.67 11.14
N PRO A 178 -13.39 3.68 10.17
CA PRO A 178 -13.16 2.52 9.34
C PRO A 178 -12.48 1.41 10.15
N ARG A 179 -13.00 0.19 10.03
CA ARG A 179 -12.45 -1.01 10.66
C ARG A 179 -11.68 -1.84 9.68
N THR A 180 -12.32 -2.23 8.58
CA THR A 180 -11.78 -3.18 7.62
C THR A 180 -12.13 -2.75 6.21
N LEU A 181 -11.12 -2.56 5.37
CA LEU A 181 -11.30 -2.49 3.93
C LEU A 181 -11.30 -3.91 3.35
N ILE A 182 -12.29 -4.23 2.53
CA ILE A 182 -12.48 -5.55 1.95
C ILE A 182 -12.46 -5.42 0.43
N VAL A 183 -11.57 -6.17 -0.24
CA VAL A 183 -11.50 -6.26 -1.70
C VAL A 183 -11.81 -7.69 -2.11
N ARG A 184 -12.82 -7.88 -2.95
CA ARG A 184 -13.17 -9.17 -3.55
C ARG A 184 -12.78 -9.19 -5.01
N HIS A 185 -12.16 -10.29 -5.42
CA HIS A 185 -11.79 -10.56 -6.81
C HIS A 185 -11.74 -12.06 -7.04
N GLU A 186 -12.63 -12.57 -7.89
CA GLU A 186 -12.76 -14.00 -8.18
C GLU A 186 -12.88 -14.84 -6.89
N THR A 187 -11.90 -15.70 -6.63
CA THR A 187 -11.86 -16.62 -5.48
C THR A 187 -11.21 -16.01 -4.22
N GLN A 188 -10.81 -14.74 -4.25
CA GLN A 188 -10.06 -14.10 -3.18
C GLN A 188 -10.86 -12.97 -2.52
N GLU A 189 -11.01 -13.04 -1.20
CA GLU A 189 -11.41 -11.93 -0.35
C GLU A 189 -10.19 -11.45 0.45
N VAL A 190 -9.68 -10.28 0.10
CA VAL A 190 -8.64 -9.58 0.85
C VAL A 190 -9.29 -8.69 1.89
N ARG A 191 -8.86 -8.79 3.13
CA ARG A 191 -9.31 -7.92 4.22
C ARG A 191 -8.10 -7.23 4.84
N ILE A 192 -8.13 -5.91 4.88
CA ILE A 192 -7.12 -5.08 5.54
C ILE A 192 -7.80 -4.44 6.75
N ALA A 193 -7.51 -4.94 7.95
CA ALA A 193 -8.20 -4.55 9.18
C ALA A 193 -7.29 -3.73 10.10
N THR A 194 -7.83 -2.74 10.80
CA THR A 194 -7.11 -2.01 11.84
C THR A 194 -6.82 -2.92 13.03
N VAL A 195 -5.57 -2.93 13.50
CA VAL A 195 -5.15 -3.71 14.68
C VAL A 195 -5.68 -3.06 15.97
N LYS A 196 -5.75 -1.73 15.97
CA LYS A 196 -6.27 -0.92 17.06
C LYS A 196 -7.19 0.17 16.50
N PRO A 197 -8.22 0.59 17.25
CA PRO A 197 -9.01 1.76 16.93
C PRO A 197 -8.13 2.97 16.62
N ASN A 198 -8.47 3.73 15.56
CA ASN A 198 -7.83 4.99 15.18
C ASN A 198 -6.30 4.90 15.00
N ALA A 199 -5.79 3.75 14.55
CA ALA A 199 -4.37 3.53 14.35
C ALA A 199 -4.05 3.24 12.88
N LEU A 200 -2.86 3.68 12.45
CA LEU A 200 -2.32 3.38 11.12
C LEU A 200 -1.77 1.95 10.98
N GLN A 201 -1.86 1.14 12.04
CA GLN A 201 -1.40 -0.24 12.05
C GLN A 201 -2.53 -1.15 11.58
N VAL A 202 -2.28 -1.89 10.50
CA VAL A 202 -3.24 -2.78 9.86
C VAL A 202 -2.66 -4.18 9.65
N GLU A 203 -3.55 -5.17 9.66
CA GLU A 203 -3.26 -6.56 9.35
C GLU A 203 -3.98 -6.99 8.08
N VAL A 204 -3.32 -7.84 7.28
CA VAL A 204 -3.85 -8.35 6.01
C VAL A 204 -4.19 -9.83 6.15
N THR A 205 -5.42 -10.17 5.76
CA THR A 205 -5.82 -11.56 5.57
C THR A 205 -6.37 -11.77 4.17
N VAL A 206 -6.14 -12.97 3.62
CA VAL A 206 -6.74 -13.42 2.36
C VAL A 206 -7.54 -14.69 2.67
N ASN A 207 -8.83 -14.68 2.33
CA ASN A 207 -9.74 -15.80 2.63
C ASN A 207 -9.68 -16.23 4.11
N LYS A 208 -9.65 -15.24 5.02
CA LYS A 208 -9.57 -15.40 6.49
C LYS A 208 -8.25 -16.00 7.01
N GLN A 209 -7.21 -16.07 6.19
CA GLN A 209 -5.87 -16.50 6.62
C GLN A 209 -4.90 -15.34 6.57
N ALA A 210 -4.09 -15.17 7.62
CA ALA A 210 -3.00 -14.19 7.62
C ALA A 210 -1.97 -14.55 6.54
N VAL A 211 -1.47 -13.54 5.84
CA VAL A 211 -0.47 -13.70 4.78
C VAL A 211 0.72 -12.80 5.03
N ALA A 212 1.92 -13.27 4.65
CA ALA A 212 3.09 -12.41 4.58
C ALA A 212 3.03 -11.54 3.32
N LEU A 213 3.58 -10.33 3.41
CA LEU A 213 3.69 -9.40 2.29
C LEU A 213 5.14 -9.39 1.75
N PRO A 214 5.33 -9.19 0.45
CA PRO A 214 4.30 -9.09 -0.58
C PRO A 214 3.63 -10.45 -0.86
N TYR A 215 2.31 -10.42 -1.10
CA TYR A 215 1.51 -11.56 -1.50
C TYR A 215 1.15 -11.44 -2.98
N LYS A 216 1.30 -12.50 -3.78
CA LYS A 216 0.89 -12.50 -5.19
C LYS A 216 0.29 -13.84 -5.59
N LYS A 217 -0.98 -13.85 -5.99
CA LYS A 217 -1.68 -15.06 -6.43
C LYS A 217 -2.91 -14.71 -7.28
N PHE A 218 -3.18 -15.51 -8.32
CA PHE A 218 -4.36 -15.38 -9.19
C PHE A 218 -4.60 -13.94 -9.67
N GLY A 219 -3.59 -13.31 -10.27
CA GLY A 219 -3.69 -11.95 -10.82
C GLY A 219 -3.73 -10.81 -9.79
N LEU A 220 -3.86 -11.11 -8.49
CA LEU A 220 -3.90 -10.12 -7.42
C LEU A 220 -2.54 -10.04 -6.71
N SER A 221 -2.10 -8.81 -6.41
CA SER A 221 -0.89 -8.54 -5.62
C SER A 221 -1.23 -7.66 -4.41
N ILE A 222 -0.63 -7.98 -3.25
CA ILE A 222 -0.76 -7.19 -2.01
C ILE A 222 0.63 -6.86 -1.52
N TYR A 223 0.91 -5.60 -1.23
CA TYR A 223 2.23 -5.16 -0.76
C TYR A 223 2.14 -3.90 0.09
N GLU A 224 3.25 -3.54 0.70
CA GLU A 224 3.40 -2.30 1.45
C GLU A 224 3.99 -1.22 0.53
N SER A 225 3.42 -0.01 0.55
CA SER A 225 3.94 1.14 -0.17
C SER A 225 3.85 2.36 0.73
N GLY A 226 4.98 2.76 1.29
CA GLY A 226 5.03 3.75 2.36
C GLY A 226 4.22 3.28 3.57
N ILE A 227 3.34 4.14 4.09
CA ILE A 227 2.44 3.80 5.20
C ILE A 227 1.20 2.98 4.79
N ASN A 228 0.99 2.74 3.50
CA ASN A 228 -0.22 2.12 2.98
C ASN A 228 -0.04 0.61 2.76
N ARG A 229 -1.13 -0.14 2.92
CA ARG A 229 -1.28 -1.45 2.28
C ARG A 229 -1.96 -1.26 0.94
N VAL A 230 -1.41 -1.89 -0.09
CA VAL A 230 -1.88 -1.77 -1.47
C VAL A 230 -2.40 -3.11 -1.94
N VAL A 231 -3.62 -3.14 -2.48
CA VAL A 231 -4.16 -4.24 -3.28
C VAL A 231 -4.16 -3.79 -4.73
N GLU A 232 -3.38 -4.47 -5.56
CA GLU A 232 -3.25 -4.19 -6.98
C GLU A 232 -3.77 -5.36 -7.82
N ILE A 233 -4.60 -5.04 -8.81
CA ILE A 233 -5.11 -6.00 -9.80
C ILE A 233 -4.71 -5.48 -11.18
N PRO A 234 -3.51 -5.85 -11.69
CA PRO A 234 -2.93 -5.26 -12.89
C PRO A 234 -3.80 -5.41 -14.15
N GLU A 235 -4.49 -6.54 -14.31
CA GLU A 235 -5.36 -6.80 -15.48
C GLU A 235 -6.54 -5.82 -15.56
N LEU A 236 -7.08 -5.47 -14.39
CA LEU A 236 -8.16 -4.49 -14.23
C LEU A 236 -7.63 -3.05 -14.15
N LYS A 237 -6.30 -2.86 -14.12
CA LYS A 237 -5.66 -1.56 -13.88
C LYS A 237 -6.24 -0.86 -12.62
N MET A 238 -6.44 -1.65 -11.57
CA MET A 238 -7.01 -1.17 -10.31
C MET A 238 -5.96 -1.18 -9.20
N ASN A 239 -5.96 -0.12 -8.40
CA ASN A 239 -5.17 -0.01 -7.19
C ASN A 239 -6.07 0.46 -6.04
N VAL A 240 -6.04 -0.26 -4.92
CA VAL A 240 -6.73 0.12 -3.69
C VAL A 240 -5.71 0.27 -2.57
N THR A 241 -5.68 1.42 -1.91
CA THR A 241 -4.82 1.68 -0.77
C THR A 241 -5.64 1.80 0.50
N TYR A 242 -5.13 1.27 1.61
CA TYR A 242 -5.70 1.51 2.94
C TYR A 242 -4.60 1.54 3.99
N ASN A 243 -4.67 2.52 4.89
CA ASN A 243 -3.73 2.68 6.00
C ASN A 243 -4.39 2.58 7.37
N GLY A 244 -5.69 2.26 7.45
CA GLY A 244 -6.42 2.19 8.72
C GLY A 244 -7.24 3.43 9.06
N LEU A 245 -6.89 4.60 8.50
CA LEU A 245 -7.64 5.85 8.69
C LEU A 245 -8.22 6.40 7.39
N SER A 246 -7.63 6.03 6.26
CA SER A 246 -8.04 6.49 4.94
C SER A 246 -7.84 5.41 3.90
N PHE A 247 -8.69 5.43 2.87
CA PHE A 247 -8.56 4.59 1.69
C PHE A 247 -8.56 5.42 0.42
N SER A 248 -7.97 4.86 -0.63
CA SER A 248 -8.17 5.34 -2.00
C SER A 248 -8.41 4.17 -2.94
N ILE A 249 -9.27 4.36 -3.93
CA ILE A 249 -9.63 3.38 -4.96
C ILE A 249 -9.41 4.08 -6.30
N ARG A 250 -8.42 3.62 -7.06
CA ARG A 250 -8.14 4.09 -8.41
C ARG A 250 -8.48 3.01 -9.42
N MET A 251 -9.30 3.35 -10.40
CA MET A 251 -9.77 2.44 -11.44
C MET A 251 -9.64 3.10 -12.81
N ALA A 252 -9.19 2.36 -13.82
CA ALA A 252 -9.06 2.90 -15.17
C ALA A 252 -10.43 3.06 -15.84
N TYR A 253 -10.67 4.22 -16.44
CA TYR A 253 -11.91 4.50 -17.19
C TYR A 253 -12.13 3.49 -18.33
N SER A 254 -11.07 3.15 -19.06
CA SER A 254 -11.08 2.09 -20.08
C SER A 254 -11.58 0.70 -19.63
N ARG A 255 -11.70 0.44 -18.31
CA ARG A 255 -12.22 -0.81 -17.75
C ARG A 255 -13.58 -0.65 -17.07
N PHE A 256 -13.77 0.44 -16.33
CA PHE A 256 -14.92 0.60 -15.43
C PHE A 256 -15.78 1.83 -15.74
N GLY A 257 -15.44 2.61 -16.77
CA GLY A 257 -16.18 3.79 -17.18
C GLY A 257 -17.65 3.46 -17.46
N ASN A 258 -18.55 4.21 -16.82
CA ASN A 258 -20.00 4.02 -16.86
C ASN A 258 -20.49 2.66 -16.31
N ASN A 259 -19.65 1.89 -15.61
CA ASN A 259 -19.97 0.56 -15.10
C ASN A 259 -19.78 0.42 -13.58
N THR A 260 -19.87 1.51 -12.82
CA THR A 260 -19.72 1.47 -11.36
C THR A 260 -20.97 1.98 -10.65
N HIS A 261 -21.26 1.38 -9.49
CA HIS A 261 -22.21 1.91 -8.50
C HIS A 261 -21.69 1.66 -7.09
N GLY A 262 -22.34 2.24 -6.08
CA GLY A 262 -21.93 2.15 -4.68
C GLY A 262 -21.71 3.54 -4.08
N GLN A 263 -21.09 3.58 -2.90
CA GLN A 263 -20.76 4.84 -2.22
C GLN A 263 -19.71 5.69 -2.96
N CYS A 264 -18.88 5.09 -3.81
CA CYS A 264 -17.95 5.83 -4.67
C CYS A 264 -18.61 6.45 -5.92
N GLY A 265 -19.93 6.28 -6.10
CA GLY A 265 -20.68 6.87 -7.21
C GLY A 265 -20.43 6.19 -8.55
N THR A 266 -20.73 6.91 -9.63
CA THR A 266 -20.45 6.44 -10.99
C THR A 266 -19.08 6.95 -11.45
N CYS A 267 -18.46 6.25 -12.39
CA CYS A 267 -17.26 6.75 -13.06
C CYS A 267 -17.62 7.17 -14.48
N ASN A 268 -18.22 8.34 -14.62
CA ASN A 268 -18.65 8.87 -15.92
C ASN A 268 -18.31 10.36 -16.11
N ASN A 269 -17.53 10.94 -15.20
CA ASN A 269 -17.15 12.35 -15.19
C ASN A 269 -18.35 13.29 -14.98
N ASN A 270 -19.37 12.87 -14.22
CA ASN A 270 -20.57 13.64 -13.91
C ASN A 270 -21.06 13.42 -12.46
N THR A 271 -20.83 14.41 -11.60
CA THR A 271 -21.26 14.35 -10.18
C THR A 271 -22.78 14.32 -9.97
N ALA A 272 -23.60 14.60 -10.98
CA ALA A 272 -25.05 14.72 -10.81
C ALA A 272 -25.77 13.38 -10.63
N ASP A 273 -25.13 12.26 -10.97
CA ASP A 273 -25.68 10.91 -10.84
C ASP A 273 -24.93 10.03 -9.82
N ASP A 274 -23.96 10.60 -9.10
CA ASP A 274 -23.14 9.89 -8.11
C ASP A 274 -23.96 9.32 -6.96
N CYS A 275 -25.07 9.97 -6.57
CA CYS A 275 -25.92 9.52 -5.48
C CYS A 275 -26.96 8.46 -5.93
N MET A 276 -26.53 7.49 -6.75
CA MET A 276 -27.40 6.45 -7.32
C MET A 276 -27.69 5.32 -6.31
N LEU A 277 -28.98 5.03 -6.13
CA LEU A 277 -29.48 3.92 -5.33
C LEU A 277 -29.26 2.57 -6.05
N PRO A 278 -29.29 1.43 -5.33
CA PRO A 278 -29.18 0.10 -5.94
C PRO A 278 -30.24 -0.22 -7.02
N ASN A 279 -31.36 0.49 -7.03
CA ASN A 279 -32.43 0.35 -8.04
C ASN A 279 -32.24 1.27 -9.26
N GLY A 280 -31.11 1.96 -9.37
CA GLY A 280 -30.77 2.87 -10.47
C GLY A 280 -31.38 4.28 -10.37
N LYS A 281 -32.17 4.59 -9.33
CA LYS A 281 -32.70 5.96 -9.13
C LYS A 281 -31.67 6.84 -8.43
N ILE A 282 -31.62 8.11 -8.80
CA ILE A 282 -30.79 9.11 -8.12
C ILE A 282 -31.51 9.60 -6.85
N ALA A 283 -30.83 9.52 -5.71
CA ALA A 283 -31.31 10.05 -4.44
C ALA A 283 -31.19 11.57 -4.38
N GLU A 284 -31.84 12.19 -3.38
CA GLU A 284 -31.72 13.63 -3.14
C GLU A 284 -30.29 14.05 -2.76
N ASN A 285 -29.60 13.19 -2.02
CA ASN A 285 -28.22 13.38 -1.58
C ASN A 285 -27.56 12.02 -1.28
N CYS A 286 -26.23 12.03 -1.18
CA CYS A 286 -25.43 10.81 -1.07
C CYS A 286 -25.49 10.20 0.34
N GLU A 287 -25.80 11.01 1.35
CA GLU A 287 -26.03 10.55 2.72
C GLU A 287 -27.25 9.62 2.79
N THR A 288 -28.35 10.00 2.12
CA THR A 288 -29.53 9.15 1.99
C THR A 288 -29.22 7.92 1.15
N MET A 289 -28.45 8.06 0.06
CA MET A 289 -28.04 6.93 -0.78
C MET A 289 -27.24 5.89 0.00
N ALA A 290 -26.29 6.33 0.85
CA ALA A 290 -25.36 5.45 1.53
C ALA A 290 -26.04 4.40 2.44
N ASP A 291 -27.18 4.72 3.06
CA ASP A 291 -27.98 3.76 3.85
C ASP A 291 -28.52 2.59 3.02
N HIS A 292 -28.66 2.75 1.70
CA HIS A 292 -29.14 1.70 0.80
C HIS A 292 -28.01 0.77 0.32
N TRP A 293 -26.75 1.13 0.53
CA TRP A 293 -25.57 0.34 0.14
C TRP A 293 -25.05 -0.57 1.27
N GLN A 294 -25.89 -0.90 2.26
CA GLN A 294 -25.54 -1.83 3.34
C GLN A 294 -25.37 -3.27 2.81
N VAL A 295 -24.33 -3.95 3.27
CA VAL A 295 -24.14 -5.39 3.04
C VAL A 295 -24.78 -6.16 4.18
N VAL A 296 -25.50 -7.23 3.85
CA VAL A 296 -26.05 -8.14 4.86
C VAL A 296 -24.91 -8.90 5.51
N ASP A 297 -24.63 -8.59 6.77
CA ASP A 297 -23.62 -9.24 7.59
C ASP A 297 -24.29 -9.96 8.77
N PRO A 298 -24.25 -11.31 8.83
CA PRO A 298 -24.80 -12.07 9.95
C PRO A 298 -24.21 -11.71 11.32
N SER A 299 -22.99 -11.16 11.36
CA SER A 299 -22.36 -10.69 12.59
C SER A 299 -22.89 -9.33 13.07
N LYS A 300 -23.60 -8.60 12.20
CA LYS A 300 -24.24 -7.30 12.47
C LYS A 300 -25.73 -7.36 12.10
N PRO A 301 -26.57 -8.12 12.83
CA PRO A 301 -27.99 -8.29 12.48
C PRO A 301 -28.82 -7.00 12.53
N GLN A 302 -28.32 -5.96 13.20
CA GLN A 302 -28.92 -4.61 13.17
C GLN A 302 -28.74 -3.89 11.83
N CYS A 303 -27.79 -4.34 11.00
CA CYS A 303 -27.51 -3.81 9.68
C CYS A 303 -28.36 -4.57 8.66
N SER A 304 -29.28 -3.88 8.00
CA SER A 304 -30.05 -4.46 6.90
C SER A 304 -30.49 -3.36 5.93
N PRO A 305 -30.38 -3.60 4.62
CA PRO A 305 -30.77 -2.64 3.60
C PRO A 305 -32.21 -2.14 3.80
N GLY A 306 -32.40 -0.82 3.84
CA GLY A 306 -33.73 -0.19 3.83
C GLY A 306 -34.46 -0.09 5.16
N LEU A 307 -33.81 -0.34 6.31
CA LEU A 307 -34.43 -0.25 7.64
C LEU A 307 -34.58 1.18 8.21
N ILE A 308 -34.81 2.18 7.36
CA ILE A 308 -34.96 3.64 7.63
C ILE A 308 -33.64 4.39 7.38
N PRO A 309 -33.64 5.40 6.48
CA PRO A 309 -32.50 6.29 6.30
C PRO A 309 -32.12 6.94 7.63
N THR A 310 -30.85 6.84 7.99
CA THR A 310 -30.27 7.60 9.08
C THR A 310 -30.44 9.08 8.71
N LYS A 311 -30.91 9.93 9.64
CA LYS A 311 -30.95 11.37 9.36
C LYS A 311 -29.59 11.81 8.86
N ALA A 312 -29.54 12.60 7.78
CA ALA A 312 -28.30 13.15 7.26
C ALA A 312 -27.44 13.65 8.43
N PRO A 313 -26.19 13.14 8.60
CA PRO A 313 -25.33 13.61 9.66
C PRO A 313 -25.22 15.13 9.54
N SER A 314 -25.27 15.83 10.67
CA SER A 314 -25.17 17.29 10.69
C SER A 314 -23.82 17.67 10.09
N THR A 315 -23.79 18.11 8.83
CA THR A 315 -22.57 18.58 8.15
C THR A 315 -22.03 19.87 8.78
N THR A 316 -22.86 20.55 9.57
CA THR A 316 -22.50 21.76 10.30
C THR A 316 -22.23 21.43 11.77
N PRO A 317 -21.09 21.86 12.34
CA PRO A 317 -20.84 21.81 13.76
C PRO A 317 -21.97 22.53 14.53
N LYS A 318 -22.54 21.88 15.55
CA LYS A 318 -23.67 22.42 16.34
C LYS A 318 -23.30 23.60 17.26
N GLN A 319 -22.03 24.01 17.30
CA GLN A 319 -21.52 25.12 18.11
C GLN A 319 -20.51 25.93 17.28
N PRO A 320 -20.22 27.20 17.62
CA PRO A 320 -19.11 27.92 16.99
C PRO A 320 -17.83 27.13 17.24
N CYS A 321 -17.40 26.41 16.21
CA CYS A 321 -16.21 25.62 16.27
C CYS A 321 -15.02 26.55 16.24
N LYS A 322 -14.07 26.34 17.15
CA LYS A 322 -12.83 27.09 17.15
C LYS A 322 -12.05 26.70 15.89
N GLU A 323 -11.48 27.68 15.20
CA GLU A 323 -10.57 27.41 14.08
C GLU A 323 -9.40 26.54 14.57
N SER A 324 -9.11 25.46 13.83
CA SER A 324 -7.93 24.62 14.07
C SER A 324 -6.76 25.11 13.23
N SER A 325 -5.63 25.37 13.91
CA SER A 325 -4.36 25.71 13.26
C SER A 325 -3.83 24.59 12.36
N LEU A 326 -4.22 23.33 12.59
CA LEU A 326 -3.84 22.22 11.70
C LEU A 326 -4.63 22.30 10.40
N CYS A 327 -5.94 22.56 10.48
CA CYS A 327 -6.78 22.70 9.28
C CYS A 327 -6.38 23.91 8.43
N GLU A 328 -5.95 25.01 9.05
CA GLU A 328 -5.42 26.18 8.33
C GLU A 328 -4.23 25.85 7.42
N LEU A 329 -3.44 24.80 7.72
CA LEU A 329 -2.35 24.39 6.85
C LEU A 329 -2.82 24.07 5.43
N LEU A 330 -4.02 23.47 5.28
CA LEU A 330 -4.61 23.12 3.97
C LEU A 330 -4.79 24.32 3.05
N LEU A 331 -5.15 25.48 3.61
CA LEU A 331 -5.30 26.75 2.89
C LEU A 331 -4.02 27.60 2.89
N GLY A 332 -3.04 27.23 3.73
CA GLY A 332 -1.83 27.98 3.98
C GLY A 332 -0.71 27.76 2.96
N SER A 333 0.44 28.36 3.26
CA SER A 333 1.63 28.32 2.40
C SER A 333 2.24 26.94 2.23
N VAL A 334 2.07 26.04 3.20
CA VAL A 334 2.59 24.65 3.16
C VAL A 334 2.02 23.89 1.96
N PHE A 335 0.71 24.02 1.73
CA PHE A 335 0.02 23.32 0.66
C PHE A 335 -0.18 24.14 -0.63
N LYS A 336 0.22 25.41 -0.63
CA LYS A 336 0.12 26.30 -1.80
C LYS A 336 0.63 25.69 -3.11
N PRO A 337 1.75 24.94 -3.17
CA PRO A 337 2.21 24.31 -4.41
C PRO A 337 1.22 23.31 -5.02
N CYS A 338 0.28 22.77 -4.23
CA CYS A 338 -0.72 21.79 -4.67
C CYS A 338 -2.06 22.42 -5.06
N HIS A 339 -2.36 23.66 -4.65
CA HIS A 339 -3.68 24.29 -4.87
C HIS A 339 -4.09 24.39 -6.34
N ASP A 340 -3.12 24.47 -7.26
CA ASP A 340 -3.37 24.48 -8.71
C ASP A 340 -3.78 23.11 -9.27
N PHE A 341 -3.53 22.02 -8.52
CA PHE A 341 -3.79 20.63 -8.93
C PHE A 341 -4.92 19.98 -8.13
N VAL A 342 -5.04 20.32 -6.84
CA VAL A 342 -6.06 19.76 -5.95
C VAL A 342 -6.64 20.89 -5.10
N ARG A 343 -7.94 21.11 -5.22
CA ARG A 343 -8.68 22.16 -4.51
C ARG A 343 -8.85 21.82 -3.02
N PRO A 344 -8.41 22.68 -2.07
CA PRO A 344 -8.36 22.33 -0.64
C PRO A 344 -9.70 22.45 0.11
N GLU A 345 -10.71 23.09 -0.45
CA GLU A 345 -11.90 23.55 0.30
C GLU A 345 -12.69 22.40 0.94
N LYS A 346 -12.84 21.28 0.22
CA LYS A 346 -13.55 20.08 0.71
C LYS A 346 -12.78 19.40 1.86
N TYR A 347 -11.45 19.31 1.73
CA TYR A 347 -10.58 18.77 2.76
C TYR A 347 -10.52 19.66 3.99
N TYR A 348 -10.55 20.99 3.80
CA TYR A 348 -10.62 21.97 4.89
C TYR A 348 -11.93 21.85 5.66
N ALA A 349 -13.07 21.76 4.96
CA ALA A 349 -14.37 21.57 5.59
C ALA A 349 -14.43 20.26 6.39
N ALA A 350 -13.87 19.17 5.85
CA ALA A 350 -13.74 17.89 6.55
C ALA A 350 -12.86 18.01 7.80
N CYS A 351 -11.68 18.63 7.67
CA CYS A 351 -10.77 18.84 8.79
C CYS A 351 -11.42 19.64 9.93
N LEU A 352 -12.13 20.73 9.61
CA LEU A 352 -12.87 21.48 10.60
C LEU A 352 -13.92 20.61 11.28
N PHE A 353 -14.69 19.83 10.51
CA PHE A 353 -15.69 18.93 11.09
C PHE A 353 -15.07 17.98 12.12
N ASP A 354 -13.96 17.32 11.78
CA ASP A 354 -13.24 16.40 12.67
C ASP A 354 -12.75 17.10 13.95
N SER A 355 -12.21 18.31 13.81
CA SER A 355 -11.80 19.18 14.92
C SER A 355 -12.91 19.42 15.93
N CYS A 356 -14.12 19.69 15.43
CA CYS A 356 -15.27 20.03 16.27
C CYS A 356 -15.92 18.79 16.89
N ALA A 357 -16.05 17.72 16.11
CA ALA A 357 -16.80 16.53 16.50
C ALA A 357 -16.05 15.72 17.56
N LEU A 358 -14.72 15.63 17.42
CA LEU A 358 -13.83 14.79 18.23
C LEU A 358 -12.49 15.50 18.53
N PRO A 359 -12.49 16.56 19.36
CA PRO A 359 -11.30 17.41 19.59
C PRO A 359 -10.12 16.70 20.29
N ASN A 360 -10.29 15.46 20.75
CA ASN A 360 -9.27 14.72 21.53
C ASN A 360 -8.66 13.53 20.77
N LEU A 361 -8.99 13.32 19.50
CA LEU A 361 -8.56 12.14 18.73
C LEU A 361 -7.61 12.46 17.57
N ASP A 362 -7.17 13.72 17.43
CA ASP A 362 -6.28 14.19 16.37
C ASP A 362 -6.71 13.76 14.94
N LEU A 363 -8.01 13.56 14.73
CA LEU A 363 -8.57 13.07 13.46
C LEU A 363 -8.40 14.07 12.32
N GLU A 364 -8.19 15.34 12.63
CA GLU A 364 -7.79 16.40 11.69
C GLU A 364 -6.57 16.00 10.84
N CYS A 365 -5.65 15.21 11.43
CA CYS A 365 -4.47 14.70 10.72
C CYS A 365 -4.84 13.80 9.53
N SER A 366 -6.01 13.15 9.54
CA SER A 366 -6.47 12.31 8.42
C SER A 366 -6.80 13.15 7.18
N SER A 367 -7.43 14.31 7.36
CA SER A 367 -7.74 15.26 6.28
C SER A 367 -6.45 15.83 5.67
N LEU A 368 -5.45 16.18 6.49
CA LEU A 368 -4.13 16.60 6.02
C LEU A 368 -3.41 15.47 5.25
N GLN A 369 -3.45 14.25 5.78
CA GLN A 369 -2.78 13.08 5.21
C GLN A 369 -3.34 12.72 3.82
N ILE A 370 -4.67 12.62 3.68
CA ILE A 370 -5.27 12.26 2.39
C ILE A 370 -5.07 13.38 1.35
N TYR A 371 -5.09 14.64 1.77
CA TYR A 371 -4.82 15.76 0.88
C TYR A 371 -3.37 15.73 0.40
N ALA A 372 -2.39 15.54 1.30
CA ALA A 372 -0.99 15.35 0.93
C ALA A 372 -0.78 14.14 0.01
N THR A 373 -1.50 13.04 0.24
CA THR A 373 -1.46 11.85 -0.61
C THR A 373 -1.99 12.14 -2.02
N THR A 374 -3.10 12.89 -2.11
CA THR A 374 -3.70 13.29 -3.40
C THR A 374 -2.78 14.27 -4.15
N CYS A 375 -2.13 15.20 -3.44
CA CYS A 375 -1.10 16.07 -3.99
C CYS A 375 0.10 15.28 -4.55
N ALA A 376 0.59 14.29 -3.79
CA ALA A 376 1.70 13.43 -4.21
C ALA A 376 1.33 12.59 -5.44
N ASP A 377 0.07 12.16 -5.58
CA ASP A 377 -0.43 11.50 -6.80
C ASP A 377 -0.41 12.43 -8.03
N GLN A 378 -0.62 13.73 -7.81
CA GLN A 378 -0.44 14.79 -8.83
C GLN A 378 1.02 15.24 -8.97
N SER A 379 1.99 14.46 -8.46
CA SER A 379 3.44 14.73 -8.49
C SER A 379 3.89 15.96 -7.69
N VAL A 380 3.08 16.41 -6.73
CA VAL A 380 3.41 17.50 -5.79
C VAL A 380 3.49 16.91 -4.39
N CYS A 381 4.66 16.39 -4.01
CA CYS A 381 4.86 15.83 -2.67
C CYS A 381 5.27 16.92 -1.67
N ILE A 382 4.65 16.92 -0.48
CA ILE A 382 4.79 17.98 0.53
C ILE A 382 5.10 17.34 1.89
N ASP A 383 6.16 17.81 2.56
CA ASP A 383 6.50 17.41 3.93
C ASP A 383 5.61 18.11 4.97
N TRP A 384 4.35 17.70 5.02
CA TRP A 384 3.33 18.37 5.82
C TRP A 384 3.44 18.09 7.32
N ARG A 385 3.90 16.89 7.73
CA ARG A 385 3.95 16.51 9.17
C ARG A 385 4.92 17.37 9.97
N SER A 386 6.03 17.81 9.37
CA SER A 386 7.00 18.68 10.03
C SER A 386 6.42 20.06 10.40
N HIS A 387 5.31 20.46 9.78
CA HIS A 387 4.58 21.69 10.06
C HIS A 387 3.47 21.54 11.12
N THR A 388 3.32 20.35 11.74
CA THR A 388 2.24 20.08 12.72
C THR A 388 2.69 20.16 14.18
N ASN A 389 3.92 20.62 14.46
CA ASN A 389 4.52 20.66 15.81
C ASN A 389 4.47 19.31 16.55
N GLY A 390 4.52 18.20 15.81
CA GLY A 390 4.52 16.84 16.35
C GLY A 390 3.14 16.26 16.66
N VAL A 391 2.05 17.01 16.52
CA VAL A 391 0.67 16.53 16.76
C VAL A 391 0.36 15.37 15.82
N CYS A 392 0.62 15.56 14.53
CA CYS A 392 0.43 14.51 13.53
C CYS A 392 1.72 13.71 13.29
N SER A 393 2.54 13.44 14.30
CA SER A 393 3.79 12.69 14.09
C SER A 393 3.54 11.22 13.74
N TYR A 394 4.44 10.63 12.94
CA TYR A 394 4.43 9.19 12.63
C TYR A 394 5.75 8.55 13.04
N LYS A 395 5.68 7.47 13.81
CA LYS A 395 6.86 6.79 14.35
C LYS A 395 7.21 5.57 13.52
N CYS A 396 8.40 5.60 12.92
CA CYS A 396 8.96 4.46 12.21
C CYS A 396 9.58 3.40 13.15
N PRO A 397 9.76 2.17 12.67
CA PRO A 397 10.66 1.19 13.28
C PRO A 397 12.05 1.77 13.53
N SER A 398 12.76 1.24 14.53
CA SER A 398 14.03 1.81 15.01
C SER A 398 15.15 1.87 13.97
N ASP A 399 15.09 1.03 12.94
CA ASP A 399 16.06 0.92 11.84
C ASP A 399 15.67 1.74 10.60
N LYS A 400 14.55 2.48 10.65
CA LYS A 400 14.03 3.27 9.53
C LYS A 400 13.80 4.74 9.90
N GLU A 401 13.83 5.58 8.88
CA GLU A 401 13.52 7.00 8.96
C GLU A 401 12.19 7.34 8.28
N TYR A 402 11.43 8.25 8.88
CA TYR A 402 10.23 8.79 8.26
C TYR A 402 10.61 9.74 7.12
N ARG A 403 9.94 9.59 5.98
CA ARG A 403 9.99 10.57 4.89
C ARG A 403 8.58 10.80 4.37
N ALA A 404 8.18 12.08 4.29
CA ALA A 404 6.92 12.44 3.65
C ALA A 404 6.93 12.13 2.14
N CYS A 405 8.12 12.15 1.53
CA CYS A 405 8.33 11.98 0.10
C CYS A 405 9.41 10.93 -0.18
N GLY A 406 9.03 9.65 -0.14
CA GLY A 406 9.88 8.54 -0.56
C GLY A 406 9.39 7.88 -1.84
N PRO A 407 10.16 6.93 -2.40
CA PRO A 407 9.77 6.21 -3.61
C PRO A 407 8.60 5.26 -3.34
N ILE A 408 7.68 5.10 -4.30
CA ILE A 408 6.59 4.12 -4.21
C ILE A 408 7.12 2.68 -4.19
N LYS A 409 8.16 2.40 -4.99
CA LYS A 409 8.87 1.12 -5.01
C LYS A 409 10.31 1.34 -4.60
N GLU A 410 10.73 0.73 -3.51
CA GLU A 410 12.12 0.78 -3.05
C GLU A 410 12.99 -0.16 -3.88
N VAL A 411 14.20 0.31 -4.21
CA VAL A 411 15.25 -0.56 -4.77
C VAL A 411 15.79 -1.41 -3.64
N THR A 412 15.84 -2.72 -3.85
CA THR A 412 16.32 -3.71 -2.87
C THR A 412 17.52 -4.48 -3.39
N CYS A 413 18.24 -5.18 -2.51
CA CYS A 413 19.33 -6.07 -2.89
C CYS A 413 18.91 -7.20 -3.86
N LYS A 414 17.64 -7.61 -3.83
CA LYS A 414 17.12 -8.66 -4.71
C LYS A 414 16.33 -8.14 -5.91
N SER A 415 16.01 -6.86 -5.96
CA SER A 415 15.38 -6.27 -7.13
C SER A 415 16.40 -6.18 -8.27
N SER A 416 16.03 -6.68 -9.46
CA SER A 416 16.74 -6.27 -10.67
C SER A 416 16.63 -4.75 -10.75
N GLN A 417 17.71 -4.03 -11.05
CA GLN A 417 17.67 -2.60 -11.37
C GLN A 417 16.87 -2.37 -12.66
N GLN A 418 15.57 -2.67 -12.66
CA GLN A 418 14.65 -2.18 -13.67
C GLN A 418 14.43 -0.71 -13.34
N ASN A 419 14.77 0.14 -14.31
CA ASN A 419 14.58 1.58 -14.30
C ASN A 419 13.09 1.94 -14.33
N GLU A 420 12.27 1.41 -13.42
CA GLU A 420 10.97 1.99 -13.13
C GLU A 420 11.16 3.13 -12.13
N THR A 421 11.74 4.24 -12.62
CA THR A 421 11.68 5.51 -11.90
C THR A 421 10.25 6.04 -12.02
N SER A 422 9.34 5.50 -11.22
CA SER A 422 8.09 6.20 -10.94
C SER A 422 8.46 7.55 -10.32
N THR A 423 8.03 8.64 -10.96
CA THR A 423 8.23 10.00 -10.43
C THR A 423 7.32 10.29 -9.25
N LYS A 424 6.30 9.44 -9.02
CA LYS A 424 5.37 9.59 -7.90
C LYS A 424 6.01 9.14 -6.60
N GLN A 425 5.71 9.88 -5.54
CA GLN A 425 6.26 9.67 -4.20
C GLN A 425 5.16 9.29 -3.23
N VAL A 426 5.54 8.63 -2.13
CA VAL A 426 4.62 8.22 -1.06
C VAL A 426 5.23 8.53 0.30
N GLU A 427 4.37 8.89 1.26
CA GLU A 427 4.70 9.02 2.67
C GLU A 427 4.98 7.64 3.28
N GLY A 428 6.07 7.50 4.02
CA GLY A 428 6.47 6.18 4.53
C GLY A 428 7.66 6.17 5.48
N CYS A 429 8.03 4.95 5.90
CA CYS A 429 9.27 4.65 6.60
C CYS A 429 10.23 3.96 5.63
N PHE A 430 11.44 4.48 5.55
CA PHE A 430 12.43 4.04 4.59
C PHE A 430 13.78 3.80 5.26
N CYS A 431 14.64 3.05 4.57
CA CYS A 431 16.00 2.87 5.05
C CYS A 431 16.79 4.20 5.04
N PRO A 432 17.56 4.51 6.10
CA PRO A 432 18.35 5.73 6.18
C PRO A 432 19.34 5.90 5.03
N ASN A 433 19.74 7.14 4.77
CA ASN A 433 20.76 7.45 3.77
C ASN A 433 22.04 6.60 3.96
N GLY A 434 22.49 5.97 2.87
CA GLY A 434 23.64 5.06 2.87
C GLY A 434 23.29 3.59 3.16
N THR A 435 22.01 3.28 3.34
CA THR A 435 21.47 1.91 3.43
C THR A 435 20.33 1.69 2.43
N MET A 436 19.93 0.45 2.20
CA MET A 436 18.81 0.07 1.35
C MET A 436 18.03 -1.10 1.95
N LEU A 437 16.81 -1.33 1.48
CA LEU A 437 16.04 -2.48 1.90
C LEU A 437 16.66 -3.78 1.34
N TYR A 438 16.78 -4.82 2.15
CA TYR A 438 17.32 -6.10 1.69
C TYR A 438 16.41 -6.77 0.64
N ASP A 439 15.13 -6.93 0.96
CA ASP A 439 14.14 -7.55 0.10
C ASP A 439 12.74 -7.03 0.46
N SER A 440 11.80 -7.04 -0.48
CA SER A 440 10.43 -6.55 -0.22
C SER A 440 9.68 -7.41 0.80
N GLY A 441 10.03 -8.70 0.89
CA GLY A 441 9.48 -9.62 1.90
C GLY A 441 10.30 -9.74 3.19
N VAL A 442 11.45 -9.06 3.26
CA VAL A 442 12.35 -9.11 4.43
C VAL A 442 12.72 -7.68 4.80
N ASP A 443 11.92 -7.10 5.69
CA ASP A 443 12.00 -5.70 6.07
C ASP A 443 13.20 -5.40 6.99
N VAL A 444 14.39 -5.33 6.39
CA VAL A 444 15.67 -5.05 7.07
C VAL A 444 16.52 -4.12 6.21
N CYS A 445 17.03 -3.06 6.82
CA CYS A 445 17.94 -2.12 6.16
C CYS A 445 19.40 -2.62 6.19
N VAL A 446 20.05 -2.64 5.03
CA VAL A 446 21.41 -3.13 4.83
C VAL A 446 22.29 -2.10 4.15
N LYS A 447 23.58 -2.04 4.52
CA LYS A 447 24.56 -1.15 3.88
C LYS A 447 25.11 -1.74 2.58
N THR A 448 25.28 -3.05 2.58
CA THR A 448 25.89 -3.87 1.54
C THR A 448 25.04 -5.11 1.38
N CYS A 449 24.88 -5.58 0.15
CA CYS A 449 24.09 -6.76 -0.13
C CYS A 449 24.89 -8.01 0.27
N GLY A 450 24.31 -8.80 1.16
CA GLY A 450 24.85 -10.07 1.64
C GLY A 450 23.72 -11.03 1.93
N CYS A 451 23.67 -11.60 3.12
CA CYS A 451 22.57 -12.45 3.57
C CYS A 451 21.84 -11.84 4.77
N VAL A 452 20.55 -12.16 4.90
CA VAL A 452 19.78 -11.90 6.12
C VAL A 452 19.15 -13.20 6.56
N GLY A 453 19.45 -13.62 7.79
CA GLY A 453 18.96 -14.85 8.40
C GLY A 453 17.57 -14.69 9.01
N VAL A 454 17.10 -15.76 9.66
CA VAL A 454 15.84 -15.77 10.43
C VAL A 454 15.88 -14.82 11.64
N ASP A 455 17.08 -14.53 12.12
CA ASP A 455 17.40 -13.58 13.19
C ASP A 455 17.29 -12.11 12.74
N LYS A 456 17.04 -11.85 11.44
CA LYS A 456 17.00 -10.53 10.82
C LYS A 456 18.31 -9.75 10.93
N ILE A 457 19.43 -10.43 11.16
CA ILE A 457 20.75 -9.80 11.24
C ILE A 457 21.37 -9.81 9.83
N PRO A 458 21.77 -8.64 9.28
CA PRO A 458 22.53 -8.56 8.05
C PRO A 458 23.93 -9.14 8.21
N ARG A 459 24.36 -9.92 7.22
CA ARG A 459 25.65 -10.62 7.22
C ARG A 459 26.36 -10.41 5.90
N GLU A 460 27.66 -10.18 5.96
CA GLU A 460 28.47 -10.05 4.76
C GLU A 460 28.73 -11.41 4.11
N PHE A 461 29.02 -11.41 2.82
CA PHE A 461 29.41 -12.64 2.15
C PHE A 461 30.70 -13.22 2.76
N GLY A 462 30.71 -14.53 2.96
CA GLY A 462 31.78 -15.28 3.62
C GLY A 462 31.71 -15.26 5.15
N GLU A 463 30.81 -14.49 5.77
CA GLU A 463 30.66 -14.43 7.22
C GLU A 463 30.20 -15.78 7.79
N LYS A 464 30.89 -16.25 8.84
CA LYS A 464 30.54 -17.44 9.60
C LYS A 464 29.97 -17.06 10.95
N PHE A 465 28.92 -17.75 11.38
CA PHE A 465 28.21 -17.44 12.60
C PHE A 465 27.47 -18.66 13.14
N THR A 466 27.08 -18.62 14.41
CA THR A 466 26.30 -19.67 15.05
C THR A 466 24.94 -19.11 15.46
N VAL A 467 23.86 -19.79 15.06
CA VAL A 467 22.48 -19.46 15.44
C VAL A 467 21.72 -20.75 15.73
N ASP A 468 20.94 -20.80 16.81
CA ASP A 468 20.17 -21.99 17.21
C ASP A 468 20.98 -23.31 17.17
N CYS A 469 22.24 -23.25 17.63
CA CYS A 469 23.18 -24.36 17.62
C CYS A 469 23.44 -24.97 16.23
N GLN A 470 23.42 -24.11 15.22
CA GLN A 470 23.87 -24.39 13.86
C GLN A 470 25.01 -23.46 13.50
N ASP A 471 26.09 -24.00 12.94
CA ASP A 471 27.15 -23.22 12.31
C ASP A 471 26.77 -22.91 10.87
N CYS A 472 26.69 -21.63 10.58
CA CYS A 472 26.19 -21.08 9.34
C CYS A 472 27.25 -20.24 8.63
N ILE A 473 27.15 -20.18 7.31
CA ILE A 473 27.95 -19.30 6.45
C ILE A 473 27.04 -18.58 5.45
N CYS A 474 27.26 -17.27 5.29
CA CYS A 474 26.64 -16.52 4.20
C CYS A 474 27.45 -16.72 2.91
N LEU A 475 26.86 -17.36 1.91
CA LEU A 475 27.52 -17.67 0.65
C LEU A 475 27.34 -16.57 -0.40
N GLU A 476 28.39 -16.32 -1.18
CA GLU A 476 28.35 -15.43 -2.35
C GLU A 476 27.44 -15.96 -3.46
N GLY A 477 27.06 -15.06 -4.37
CA GLY A 477 26.37 -15.42 -5.62
C GLY A 477 24.88 -15.74 -5.44
N GLY A 478 24.25 -15.30 -4.35
CA GLY A 478 22.81 -15.50 -4.12
C GLY A 478 22.44 -16.87 -3.56
N ASN A 479 23.43 -17.67 -3.13
CA ASN A 479 23.20 -18.98 -2.51
C ASN A 479 22.66 -18.89 -1.07
N GLY A 480 22.62 -17.69 -0.49
CA GLY A 480 22.02 -17.44 0.82
C GLY A 480 22.83 -17.99 1.99
N ILE A 481 22.14 -18.32 3.08
CA ILE A 481 22.75 -18.89 4.30
C ILE A 481 22.69 -20.41 4.22
N VAL A 482 23.83 -21.05 4.44
CA VAL A 482 23.94 -22.51 4.59
C VAL A 482 24.40 -22.82 6.01
N CYS A 483 23.67 -23.71 6.68
CA CYS A 483 23.89 -24.09 8.07
C CYS A 483 24.11 -25.60 8.21
N GLY A 484 24.93 -25.99 9.19
CA GLY A 484 25.10 -27.37 9.65
C GLY A 484 25.11 -27.44 11.18
N PRO A 485 24.92 -28.62 11.79
CA PRO A 485 24.94 -28.78 13.24
C PRO A 485 26.23 -28.23 13.84
N HIS A 486 26.12 -27.47 14.92
CA HIS A 486 27.29 -26.91 15.61
C HIS A 486 28.19 -28.04 16.12
N GLU A 487 29.47 -28.00 15.74
CA GLU A 487 30.43 -29.05 16.12
C GLU A 487 31.07 -28.74 17.47
N CYS A 488 30.59 -29.42 18.51
CA CYS A 488 31.22 -29.35 19.83
C CYS A 488 32.62 -29.95 19.80
N ALA A 489 33.57 -29.26 20.44
CA ALA A 489 34.87 -29.83 20.73
C ALA A 489 34.68 -31.19 21.43
N LYS A 490 35.42 -32.22 20.98
CA LYS A 490 35.39 -33.55 21.60
C LYS A 490 35.79 -33.41 23.07
N GLN A 491 34.81 -33.44 23.96
CA GLN A 491 35.09 -33.44 25.39
C GLN A 491 35.86 -34.71 25.72
N HIS A 492 36.96 -34.55 26.45
CA HIS A 492 37.60 -35.67 27.13
C HIS A 492 36.57 -36.23 28.11
N LYS A 493 35.91 -37.33 27.71
CA LYS A 493 34.93 -38.02 28.53
C LYS A 493 35.63 -38.45 29.82
N THR A 494 35.47 -37.67 30.87
CA THR A 494 35.98 -38.02 32.20
C THR A 494 34.97 -39.02 32.74
N SER A 495 35.30 -40.31 32.68
CA SER A 495 34.36 -41.36 33.07
C SER A 495 34.02 -41.21 34.55
N CYS A 496 32.74 -41.01 34.88
CA CYS A 496 32.26 -40.94 36.26
C CYS A 496 32.14 -42.35 36.89
N ASP A 497 33.19 -43.17 36.77
CA ASP A 497 33.14 -44.59 37.16
C ASP A 497 33.27 -44.82 38.68
N GLY A 498 33.55 -43.76 39.44
CA GLY A 498 33.67 -43.86 40.89
C GLY A 498 32.32 -44.11 41.56
N GLU A 499 32.29 -44.99 42.57
CA GLU A 499 31.09 -45.28 43.35
C GLU A 499 30.52 -43.99 43.97
N GLY A 500 29.21 -43.79 43.84
CA GLY A 500 28.51 -42.59 44.32
C GLY A 500 28.58 -41.37 43.39
N PHE A 501 29.40 -41.38 42.34
CA PHE A 501 29.40 -40.33 41.31
C PHE A 501 28.35 -40.58 40.23
N TYR A 502 27.77 -39.51 39.70
CA TYR A 502 26.85 -39.55 38.56
C TYR A 502 27.09 -38.35 37.64
N GLU A 503 26.77 -38.53 36.36
CA GLU A 503 26.92 -37.51 35.32
C GLU A 503 25.81 -36.44 35.43
N VAL A 504 26.19 -35.18 35.37
CA VAL A 504 25.29 -34.04 35.27
C VAL A 504 25.72 -33.17 34.09
N ASN A 505 24.77 -32.92 33.18
CA ASN A 505 24.96 -31.94 32.11
C ASN A 505 24.79 -30.54 32.69
N GLU A 506 25.86 -29.77 32.70
CA GLU A 506 25.84 -28.35 33.05
C GLU A 506 25.90 -27.51 31.76
N VAL A 507 25.23 -26.36 31.78
CA VAL A 507 25.31 -25.41 30.67
C VAL A 507 26.73 -24.85 30.64
N ASN A 508 27.39 -25.00 29.50
CA ASN A 508 28.68 -24.36 29.29
C ASN A 508 28.46 -22.85 29.11
N SER A 509 29.12 -22.04 29.94
CA SER A 509 29.03 -20.59 29.87
C SER A 509 29.73 -20.00 28.65
N GLU A 510 30.68 -20.71 28.05
CA GLU A 510 31.40 -20.27 26.85
C GLU A 510 30.71 -20.69 25.55
N ASP A 511 29.94 -21.77 25.59
CA ASP A 511 29.23 -22.33 24.44
C ASP A 511 27.96 -23.04 24.88
N SER A 512 26.84 -22.31 24.91
CA SER A 512 25.56 -22.83 25.36
C SER A 512 25.05 -24.02 24.55
N CYS A 513 25.56 -24.24 23.34
CA CYS A 513 25.21 -25.35 22.47
C CYS A 513 25.93 -26.65 22.84
N CYS A 514 27.02 -26.57 23.60
CA CYS A 514 27.87 -27.68 23.97
C CYS A 514 27.90 -27.88 25.48
N PRO A 515 26.90 -28.58 26.08
CA PRO A 515 26.85 -28.81 27.51
C PRO A 515 28.09 -29.56 28.00
N ILE A 516 28.56 -29.23 29.20
CA ILE A 516 29.69 -29.91 29.84
C ILE A 516 29.15 -31.01 30.73
N VAL A 517 29.71 -32.20 30.60
CA VAL A 517 29.43 -33.30 31.53
C VAL A 517 30.35 -33.14 32.74
N THR A 518 29.77 -32.96 33.93
CA THR A 518 30.50 -32.95 35.20
C THR A 518 30.06 -34.12 36.09
N CYS A 519 31.00 -34.72 36.82
CA CYS A 519 30.69 -35.75 37.80
C CYS A 519 30.32 -35.09 39.13
N LYS A 520 29.10 -35.31 39.62
CA LYS A 520 28.68 -34.89 40.96
C LYS A 520 28.63 -36.09 41.90
N CYS A 521 29.00 -35.87 43.15
CA CYS A 521 28.92 -36.90 44.19
C CYS A 521 27.52 -36.90 44.81
N ASN A 522 26.92 -38.08 44.92
CA ASN A 522 25.72 -38.32 45.72
C ASN A 522 25.97 -39.52 46.66
N ALA A 523 26.18 -39.23 47.94
CA ALA A 523 26.45 -40.24 48.96
C ALA A 523 25.29 -41.23 49.16
N SER A 524 24.06 -40.91 48.74
CA SER A 524 22.94 -41.85 48.78
C SER A 524 23.04 -42.98 47.75
N LEU A 525 23.91 -42.83 46.74
CA LEU A 525 24.19 -43.86 45.74
C LEU A 525 25.32 -44.81 46.18
N CYS A 526 25.92 -44.58 47.34
CA CYS A 526 26.96 -45.44 47.90
C CYS A 526 26.37 -46.74 48.46
N THR A 527 27.02 -47.87 48.17
CA THR A 527 26.60 -49.20 48.62
C THR A 527 27.26 -49.61 49.94
N THR A 528 28.36 -48.95 50.32
CA THR A 528 29.07 -49.19 51.58
C THR A 528 28.23 -48.82 52.79
N LYS A 529 28.09 -49.76 53.74
CA LYS A 529 27.41 -49.56 55.01
C LYS A 529 28.40 -49.60 56.15
N ALA A 530 28.12 -48.84 57.22
CA ALA A 530 28.92 -48.84 58.43
C ALA A 530 29.00 -50.26 59.03
N PRO A 531 30.21 -50.79 59.32
CA PRO A 531 30.40 -52.06 59.98
C PRO A 531 29.99 -51.97 61.45
N LYS A 532 29.72 -53.11 62.07
CA LYS A 532 29.53 -53.19 63.53
C LYS A 532 30.89 -53.46 64.19
N CYS A 533 31.41 -52.46 64.92
CA CYS A 533 32.67 -52.61 65.66
C CYS A 533 32.52 -53.49 66.90
N THR A 534 33.62 -54.12 67.32
CA THR A 534 33.71 -54.88 68.57
C THR A 534 33.69 -53.96 69.79
N LEU A 535 33.30 -54.48 70.95
CA LEU A 535 33.21 -53.72 72.21
C LEU A 535 34.54 -53.05 72.54
N GLY A 536 34.51 -51.72 72.71
CA GLY A 536 35.68 -50.87 72.98
C GLY A 536 36.17 -50.05 71.79
N PHE A 537 35.63 -50.27 70.59
CA PHE A 537 35.94 -49.50 69.37
C PHE A 537 34.69 -48.79 68.84
N GLU A 538 34.86 -47.58 68.30
CA GLU A 538 33.79 -46.79 67.67
C GLU A 538 34.01 -46.75 66.14
N VAL A 539 32.92 -46.71 65.38
CA VAL A 539 32.99 -46.59 63.92
C VAL A 539 33.52 -45.20 63.57
N HIS A 540 34.65 -45.16 62.89
CA HIS A 540 35.19 -43.93 62.32
C HIS A 540 35.02 -43.96 60.80
N SER A 541 34.39 -42.92 60.24
CA SER A 541 34.20 -42.77 58.79
C SER A 541 35.01 -41.60 58.26
N HIS A 542 35.64 -41.77 57.11
CA HIS A 542 36.23 -40.66 56.35
C HIS A 542 36.04 -40.89 54.85
N ILE A 543 36.11 -39.81 54.07
CA ILE A 543 36.02 -39.86 52.61
C ILE A 543 37.44 -39.66 52.05
N PRO A 544 38.03 -40.67 51.38
CA PRO A 544 39.34 -40.53 50.76
C PRO A 544 39.35 -39.42 49.70
N THR A 545 40.49 -38.75 49.55
CA THR A 545 40.65 -37.70 48.53
C THR A 545 40.38 -38.26 47.14
N GLY A 546 39.42 -37.65 46.42
CA GLY A 546 39.01 -38.09 45.08
C GLY A 546 37.92 -39.15 45.04
N GLN A 547 37.36 -39.58 46.18
CA GLN A 547 36.22 -40.50 46.25
C GLN A 547 34.94 -39.78 46.73
N CYS A 548 33.77 -40.34 46.39
CA CYS A 548 32.48 -39.84 46.85
C CYS A 548 31.98 -40.62 48.08
N CYS A 549 32.22 -41.92 48.12
CA CYS A 549 31.69 -42.78 49.17
C CYS A 549 32.58 -42.85 50.42
N PRO A 550 31.97 -42.88 51.62
CA PRO A 550 32.71 -43.00 52.86
C PRO A 550 33.31 -44.40 53.03
N VAL A 551 34.52 -44.44 53.57
CA VAL A 551 35.17 -45.66 54.04
C VAL A 551 35.07 -45.69 55.55
N TYR A 552 34.71 -46.85 56.09
CA TYR A 552 34.50 -47.06 57.51
C TYR A 552 35.60 -47.93 58.10
N GLN A 553 36.09 -47.57 59.28
CA GLN A 553 36.99 -48.40 60.08
C GLN A 553 36.47 -48.56 61.50
N CYS A 554 36.86 -49.68 62.09
CA CYS A 554 36.92 -49.95 63.52
C CYS A 554 38.42 -50.09 63.84
#